data_AF-X0Z2P5-F1
#
_entry.id   AF-X0Z2P5-F1
#
_cell.length_a   1.000
_cell.length_b   1.000
_cell.length_c   1.000
_cell.angle_alpha   90.00
_cell.angle_beta   90.00
_cell.angle_gamma   90.00
#
_symmetry.space_group_name_H-M   'P 1'
#
loop_
_entity.id
_entity.type
_entity.pdbx_description
1 polymer ?
#
loop_
_entity_poly.entity_id
_entity_poly.type
_entity_poly.pdbx_seq_one_letter_code
_entity_poly.pdbx_strand_id
1 'polypeptide(L)' 'MVLIITEHWWPPNKSEEIGKIYLEVMQKYPDDRTISKPVVRSATWAVQEGMHSITISSVQPGKVKEAMESTFSLMKIFE' A
#
# COMPACT_ATOMS: atom_id res chain seq x y z
N MET A 1 3.42 -5.56 -19.06
CA MET A 1 2.59 -5.20 -17.89
C MET A 1 3.52 -4.97 -16.73
N VAL A 2 3.44 -3.82 -16.06
CA VAL A 2 4.27 -3.52 -14.87
C VAL A 2 3.36 -3.59 -13.65
N LEU A 3 3.79 -4.37 -12.66
CA LEU A 3 3.15 -4.45 -11.36
C LEU A 3 4.07 -3.81 -10.33
N ILE A 4 3.50 -3.01 -9.45
CA ILE A 4 4.16 -2.58 -8.21
C ILE A 4 3.54 -3.41 -7.09
N ILE A 5 4.41 -4.03 -6.31
CA ILE A 5 4.06 -4.81 -5.12
C ILE A 5 4.70 -4.08 -3.95
N THR A 6 3.91 -3.73 -2.94
CA THR A 6 4.43 -3.26 -1.66
C THR A 6 4.10 -4.26 -0.58
N GLU A 7 5.07 -4.47 0.31
CA GLU A 7 4.94 -5.36 1.44
C GLU A 7 5.24 -4.58 2.71
N HIS A 8 4.46 -4.85 3.76
CA HIS A 8 4.62 -4.18 5.05
C HIS A 8 4.57 -5.19 6.18
N TRP A 9 5.49 -5.03 7.15
CA TRP A 9 5.52 -5.81 8.38
C TRP A 9 5.28 -4.90 9.57
N TRP A 10 4.29 -5.25 10.37
CA TRP A 10 3.92 -4.51 11.56
C TRP A 10 4.07 -5.39 12.79
N PRO A 11 4.70 -4.92 13.86
CA PRO A 11 4.75 -5.68 15.10
C PRO A 11 3.33 -5.82 15.68
N PRO A 12 3.06 -6.88 16.48
CA PRO A 12 1.71 -7.18 16.94
C PRO A 12 1.03 -6.02 17.69
N ASN A 13 1.82 -5.29 18.48
CA ASN A 13 1.37 -4.16 19.29
C ASN A 13 1.01 -2.90 18.49
N LYS A 14 1.30 -2.85 17.19
CA LYS A 14 1.00 -1.72 16.29
C LYS A 14 -0.14 -2.02 15.31
N SER A 15 -0.58 -3.26 15.21
CA SER A 15 -1.57 -3.71 14.21
C SER A 15 -2.88 -2.90 14.19
N GLU A 16 -3.47 -2.61 15.35
CA GLU A 16 -4.73 -1.84 15.44
C GLU A 16 -4.54 -0.37 15.04
N GLU A 17 -3.44 0.25 15.47
CA GLU A 17 -3.10 1.65 15.16
C GLU A 17 -2.91 1.82 13.64
N ILE A 18 -2.13 0.93 13.03
CA ILE A 18 -1.87 0.95 11.58
C ILE A 18 -3.16 0.71 10.78
N GLY A 19 -4.04 -0.19 11.24
CA GLY A 19 -5.33 -0.41 10.60
C GLY A 19 -6.18 0.86 10.51
N LYS A 20 -6.19 1.69 11.57
CA LYS A 20 -6.90 2.98 11.59
C LYS A 20 -6.25 4.00 10.65
N ILE A 21 -4.92 4.16 10.74
CA ILE A 21 -4.16 5.06 9.85
C ILE A 21 -4.39 4.69 8.40
N TYR A 22 -4.40 3.39 8.05
CA TYR A 22 -4.65 2.92 6.70
C TYR A 22 -6.03 3.37 6.17
N LEU A 23 -7.08 3.23 6.97
CA LEU A 23 -8.41 3.68 6.59
C LEU A 23 -8.49 5.19 6.37
N GLU A 24 -7.82 5.98 7.21
CA GLU A 24 -7.74 7.44 7.07
C GLU A 24 -6.95 7.86 5.81
N VAL A 25 -5.80 7.23 5.57
CA VAL A 25 -4.95 7.48 4.40
C VAL A 25 -5.71 7.16 3.12
N MET A 26 -6.42 6.03 3.06
CA MET A 26 -7.21 5.65 1.88
C MET A 26 -8.37 6.60 1.59
N GLN A 27 -8.92 7.27 2.61
CA GLN A 27 -9.95 8.30 2.42
C GLN A 27 -9.33 9.61 1.93
N LYS A 28 -8.17 10.00 2.48
CA LYS A 28 -7.50 11.26 2.15
C LYS A 28 -6.80 11.22 0.78
N TYR A 29 -6.28 10.06 0.40
CA TYR A 29 -5.52 9.84 -0.83
C TYR A 29 -6.16 8.68 -1.61
N PRO A 30 -7.30 8.93 -2.29
CA PRO A 30 -7.94 7.89 -3.09
C PRO A 30 -7.07 7.49 -4.28
N ASP A 31 -7.24 6.25 -4.76
CA ASP A 31 -6.46 5.72 -5.88
C ASP A 31 -6.60 6.61 -7.14
N ASP A 32 -5.49 7.11 -7.67
CA ASP A 32 -5.45 7.71 -9.00
C ASP A 32 -5.36 6.63 -10.08
N ARG A 33 -6.52 6.27 -10.63
CA ARG A 33 -6.67 5.25 -11.68
C ARG A 33 -5.99 5.61 -13.01
N THR A 34 -5.60 6.87 -13.20
CA THR A 34 -4.84 7.31 -14.38
C THR A 34 -3.36 6.98 -14.29
N ILE A 35 -2.86 6.66 -13.09
CA ILE A 35 -1.47 6.26 -12.82
C ILE A 35 -1.39 4.75 -12.61
N SER A 36 -2.22 4.22 -11.71
CA SER A 36 -2.23 2.79 -11.41
C SER A 36 -3.63 2.31 -10.99
N LYS A 37 -3.91 1.03 -11.19
CA LYS A 37 -5.15 0.40 -10.76
C LYS A 37 -4.82 -0.67 -9.71
N PRO A 38 -5.51 -0.68 -8.55
CA PRO A 38 -5.33 -1.74 -7.58
C PRO A 38 -5.80 -3.08 -8.17
N VAL A 39 -4.94 -4.09 -8.06
CA VAL A 39 -5.25 -5.51 -8.30
C VAL A 39 -5.61 -6.16 -6.97
N VAL A 40 -4.82 -5.90 -5.93
CA VAL A 40 -5.08 -6.29 -4.54
C VAL A 40 -4.90 -5.04 -3.69
N ARG A 41 -5.98 -4.54 -3.08
CA ARG A 41 -5.95 -3.30 -2.28
C ARG A 41 -5.16 -3.45 -0.99
N SER A 42 -5.38 -4.55 -0.28
CA SER A 42 -4.61 -4.96 0.88
C SER A 42 -5.01 -6.39 1.19
N ALA A 43 -4.06 -7.31 1.10
CA ALA A 43 -4.19 -8.63 1.70
C ALA A 43 -3.31 -8.64 2.94
N THR A 44 -3.89 -8.91 4.10
CA THR A 44 -3.24 -8.79 5.39
C THR A 44 -3.46 -10.07 6.19
N TRP A 45 -2.40 -10.60 6.80
CA TRP A 45 -2.47 -11.81 7.62
C TRP A 45 -1.51 -11.73 8.80
N ALA A 46 -1.80 -12.53 9.83
CA ALA A 46 -0.92 -12.68 10.98
C ALA A 46 0.27 -13.59 10.63
N VAL A 47 1.46 -13.20 11.09
CA VAL A 47 2.71 -13.95 11.05
C VAL A 47 3.32 -13.98 12.45
N GLN A 48 4.38 -14.78 12.66
CA GLN A 48 4.98 -14.93 13.99
C GLN A 48 5.50 -13.59 14.55
N GLU A 49 6.00 -12.73 13.66
CA GLU A 49 6.58 -11.42 13.98
C GLU A 49 5.53 -10.30 14.06
N GLY A 50 4.24 -10.61 13.87
CA GLY A 50 3.13 -9.65 13.90
C GLY A 50 2.18 -9.80 12.73
N MET A 51 2.06 -8.76 11.91
CA MET A 51 1.17 -8.71 10.76
C MET A 51 1.98 -8.44 9.50
N HIS A 52 1.70 -9.18 8.44
CA HIS A 52 2.24 -8.93 7.11
C HIS A 52 1.10 -8.52 6.19
N SER A 53 1.33 -7.49 5.38
CA SER A 53 0.39 -7.09 4.34
C SER A 53 1.06 -6.89 3.00
N ILE A 54 0.30 -7.16 1.94
CA ILE A 54 0.70 -6.90 0.57
C ILE A 54 -0.36 -6.06 -0.15
N THR A 55 0.12 -5.16 -0.99
CA THR A 55 -0.70 -4.38 -1.93
C THR A 55 -0.12 -4.55 -3.31
N ILE A 56 -0.98 -4.75 -4.31
CA ILE A 56 -0.58 -4.98 -5.69
C ILE A 56 -1.34 -4.02 -6.59
N SER A 57 -0.60 -3.25 -7.40
CA SER A 57 -1.17 -2.32 -8.37
C SER A 57 -0.59 -2.56 -9.76
N SER A 58 -1.46 -2.56 -10.77
CA SER A 58 -1.07 -2.55 -12.17
C SER A 58 -0.85 -1.12 -12.64
N VAL A 59 0.31 -0.83 -13.20
CA VAL A 59 0.70 0.53 -13.60
C VAL A 59 0.31 0.80 -15.05
N GLN A 60 -0.20 2.00 -15.32
CA GLN A 60 -0.54 2.43 -16.67
C GLN A 60 0.74 2.59 -17.54
N PRO A 61 0.67 2.37 -18.86
CA PRO A 61 1.81 2.55 -19.75
C PRO A 61 2.45 3.94 -19.62
N GLY A 62 3.78 3.98 -19.44
CA GLY A 62 4.53 5.23 -19.31
C GLY A 62 4.44 5.91 -17.93
N LYS A 63 3.75 5.32 -16.95
CA LYS A 63 3.51 5.93 -15.61
C LYS A 63 4.31 5.30 -14.47
N VAL A 64 5.34 4.52 -14.78
CA VAL A 64 6.12 3.79 -13.77
C VAL A 64 6.77 4.73 -12.76
N LYS A 65 7.34 5.85 -13.21
CA LYS A 65 8.00 6.80 -12.32
C LYS A 65 7.01 7.45 -11.36
N GLU A 66 5.91 7.99 -11.88
CA GLU A 66 4.86 8.61 -11.05
C GLU A 66 4.23 7.62 -10.07
N ALA A 67 4.03 6.37 -10.52
CA ALA A 67 3.51 5.30 -9.66
C ALA A 67 4.47 5.01 -8.49
N MET A 68 5.78 4.89 -8.76
CA MET A 68 6.79 4.69 -7.72
C MET A 68 6.86 5.88 -6.74
N GLU A 69 6.85 7.11 -7.25
CA GLU A 69 6.87 8.32 -6.42
C GLU A 69 5.65 8.42 -5.50
N SER A 70 4.46 8.10 -6.04
CA SER A 70 3.22 8.03 -5.28
C SER A 70 3.29 6.93 -4.20
N THR A 71 3.74 5.73 -4.56
CA THR A 71 3.94 4.63 -3.62
C THR A 71 4.88 5.00 -2.48
N PHE A 72 6.06 5.55 -2.79
CA PHE A 72 7.02 5.98 -1.75
C PHE A 72 6.44 7.05 -0.82
N SER A 73 5.67 7.99 -1.37
CA SER A 73 5.03 9.04 -0.57
C SER A 73 4.01 8.47 0.40
N LEU A 74 3.24 7.45 -0.02
CA LEU A 74 2.29 6.75 0.83
C LEU A 74 3.00 5.90 1.90
N MET A 75 4.08 5.20 1.56
CA MET A 75 4.82 4.36 2.51
C MET A 75 5.37 5.16 3.69
N LYS A 76 5.86 6.38 3.45
CA LYS A 76 6.35 7.29 4.50
C LYS A 76 5.31 7.69 5.54
N ILE A 77 4.02 7.54 5.24
CA ILE A 77 2.95 7.86 6.21
C ILE A 77 2.87 6.76 7.28
N PHE A 78 3.34 5.56 6.97
CA PHE A 78 3.28 4.41 7.85
C PHE A 78 4.62 4.11 8.57
N GLU A 79 5.67 4.90 8.32
CA GLU A 79 6.94 4.87 9.07
C GLU A 79 6.86 5.75 10.33
#